data_AF-A0A6B2ZDA5-F1
#
_entry.id   AF-A0A6B2ZDA5-F1
#
_cell.length_a   1.000
_cell.length_b   1.000
_cell.length_c   1.000
_cell.angle_alpha   90.00
_cell.angle_beta   90.00
_cell.angle_gamma   90.00
#
_symmetry.space_group_name_H-M   'P 1'
#
loop_
_entity.id
_entity.type
_entity.pdbx_description
1 polymer ?
#
loop_
_entity_poly.entity_id
_entity_poly.type
_entity_poly.pdbx_seq_one_letter_code
_entity_poly.pdbx_strand_id
1 'polypeptide(L)'
;MSIQPSPEAAVAARFARDAAGHKLTALHDDGVYRHLVFRDPQHSFYWFELITTPGQLVFSGDGDSFVFRRLTDMFQFFRSGLNRDGSVDINPVYWSEKLASNRDAARTYSVKLFDEEVARELEAVEEDYPGVGEVWIEHVESGYTTEYEDEARRALDDFRFGESYLARCNECDWDLEGESWLVARRKMDEHTKEAGEKHTGRVEDLTFTFSDVGEWQLQDFDWWFLWALHGIVHGIARYDRLRSYGLMALASPSQREAGAL
;
A
#
# COMPACT_ATOMS: atom_id res chain seq x y z
N MET A 1 -3.60 12.86 23.38
CA MET A 1 -3.18 12.33 22.07
C MET A 1 -3.83 10.97 21.92
N SER A 2 -4.91 10.87 21.14
CA SER A 2 -5.59 9.58 20.91
C SER A 2 -4.71 8.78 19.97
N ILE A 3 -4.15 7.66 20.43
CA ILE A 3 -3.41 6.72 19.57
C ILE A 3 -4.46 6.14 18.62
N GLN A 4 -4.42 6.55 17.34
CA GLN A 4 -5.24 5.93 16.31
C GLN A 4 -4.83 4.45 16.20
N PRO A 5 -5.79 3.51 16.07
CA PRO A 5 -5.44 2.11 15.88
C PRO A 5 -4.58 1.94 14.62
N SER A 6 -3.66 0.98 14.64
CA SER A 6 -2.93 0.60 13.41
C SER A 6 -3.92 0.25 12.30
N PRO A 7 -3.56 0.45 11.02
CA PRO A 7 -4.40 0.06 9.89
C PRO A 7 -4.93 -1.38 10.00
N GLU A 8 -4.05 -2.31 10.42
CA GLU A 8 -4.39 -3.71 10.68
C GLU A 8 -5.46 -3.88 11.77
N ALA A 9 -5.36 -3.16 12.90
CA ALA A 9 -6.34 -3.25 13.98
C ALA A 9 -7.70 -2.65 13.57
N ALA A 10 -7.70 -1.60 12.75
CA ALA A 10 -8.92 -1.04 12.18
C ALA A 10 -9.62 -2.04 11.23
N VAL A 11 -8.86 -2.75 10.40
CA VAL A 11 -9.40 -3.80 9.51
C VAL A 11 -9.91 -5.01 10.31
N ALA A 12 -9.20 -5.44 11.36
CA ALA A 12 -9.67 -6.52 12.23
C ALA A 12 -11.04 -6.20 12.86
N ALA A 13 -11.21 -4.97 13.37
CA ALA A 13 -12.49 -4.52 13.91
C ALA A 13 -13.59 -4.41 12.84
N ARG A 14 -13.24 -4.05 11.61
CA ARG A 14 -14.16 -4.03 10.47
C ARG A 14 -14.61 -5.45 10.10
N PHE A 15 -13.67 -6.37 9.90
CA PHE A 15 -13.95 -7.77 9.64
C PHE A 15 -14.90 -8.38 10.68
N ALA A 16 -14.64 -8.13 11.98
CA ALA A 16 -15.47 -8.65 13.05
C ALA A 16 -16.93 -8.19 12.97
N ARG A 17 -17.19 -6.96 12.49
CA ARG A 17 -18.56 -6.47 12.25
C ARG A 17 -19.16 -7.10 11.00
N ASP A 18 -18.43 -7.09 9.90
CA ASP A 18 -18.91 -7.54 8.59
C ASP A 18 -19.22 -9.04 8.60
N ALA A 19 -18.37 -9.85 9.25
CA ALA A 19 -18.50 -11.31 9.30
C ALA A 19 -19.36 -11.83 10.47
N ALA A 20 -19.91 -10.96 11.33
CA ALA A 20 -20.64 -11.35 12.55
C ALA A 20 -21.85 -12.26 12.24
N GLY A 21 -22.55 -11.99 11.13
CA GLY A 21 -23.74 -12.73 10.70
C GLY A 21 -23.45 -13.99 9.89
N HIS A 22 -22.20 -14.26 9.53
CA HIS A 22 -21.88 -15.34 8.60
C HIS A 22 -22.28 -16.72 9.12
N LYS A 23 -22.74 -17.56 8.21
CA LYS A 23 -22.87 -19.00 8.39
C LYS A 23 -21.89 -19.73 7.48
N LEU A 24 -21.33 -20.82 8.00
CA LEU A 24 -20.46 -21.72 7.23
C LEU A 24 -21.34 -22.79 6.58
N THR A 25 -21.23 -22.89 5.25
CA THR A 25 -21.76 -23.98 4.44
C THR A 25 -20.60 -24.73 3.77
N ALA A 26 -20.47 -26.03 4.03
CA ALA A 26 -19.47 -26.89 3.41
C ALA A 26 -20.07 -27.56 2.16
N LEU A 27 -19.77 -27.01 0.98
CA LEU A 27 -20.21 -27.56 -0.31
C LEU A 27 -19.41 -28.83 -0.67
N HIS A 28 -18.14 -28.88 -0.27
CA HIS A 28 -17.28 -30.06 -0.43
C HIS A 28 -16.28 -30.15 0.74
N ASP A 29 -16.03 -31.36 1.25
CA ASP A 29 -15.10 -31.62 2.35
C ASP A 29 -14.55 -33.06 2.28
N ASP A 30 -13.51 -33.26 1.47
CA ASP A 30 -12.80 -34.54 1.31
C ASP A 30 -11.28 -34.35 1.47
N GLY A 31 -10.78 -34.61 2.68
CA GLY A 31 -9.36 -34.47 2.98
C GLY A 31 -8.88 -33.04 2.76
N VAL A 32 -7.98 -32.83 1.80
CA VAL A 32 -7.45 -31.50 1.43
C VAL A 32 -8.25 -30.80 0.33
N TYR A 33 -9.26 -31.46 -0.23
CA TYR A 33 -10.21 -30.87 -1.17
C TYR A 33 -11.40 -30.31 -0.39
N ARG A 34 -11.52 -28.99 -0.32
CA ARG A 34 -12.58 -28.33 0.46
C ARG A 34 -13.16 -27.17 -0.33
N HIS A 35 -14.46 -26.95 -0.18
CA HIS A 35 -15.16 -25.77 -0.65
C HIS A 35 -16.09 -25.31 0.46
N LEU A 36 -15.70 -24.25 1.15
CA LEU A 36 -16.39 -23.71 2.32
C LEU A 36 -16.87 -22.30 1.98
N VAL A 37 -18.16 -22.03 2.16
CA VAL A 37 -18.77 -20.72 1.91
C VAL A 37 -19.15 -20.10 3.25
N PHE A 38 -18.83 -18.82 3.43
CA PHE A 38 -19.12 -18.01 4.60
C PHE A 38 -19.97 -16.82 4.20
N ARG A 39 -21.25 -16.86 4.55
CA ARG A 39 -22.22 -15.85 4.09
C ARG A 39 -23.28 -15.57 5.13
N ASP A 40 -23.70 -14.31 5.24
CA ASP A 40 -24.89 -13.94 6.00
C ASP A 40 -26.15 -14.35 5.21
N PRO A 41 -27.08 -15.12 5.79
CA PRO A 41 -28.35 -15.44 5.10
C PRO A 41 -29.24 -14.24 4.82
N GLN A 42 -29.03 -13.12 5.52
CA GLN A 42 -29.84 -11.90 5.41
C GLN A 42 -29.22 -10.88 4.45
N HIS A 43 -27.91 -10.93 4.22
CA HIS A 43 -27.18 -9.93 3.44
C HIS A 43 -26.27 -10.60 2.40
N SER A 44 -26.07 -9.94 1.25
CA SER A 44 -25.24 -10.47 0.16
C SER A 44 -23.88 -9.80 0.04
N PHE A 45 -23.49 -8.97 1.00
CA PHE A 45 -22.21 -8.24 1.00
C PHE A 45 -21.22 -8.92 1.96
N TYR A 46 -19.94 -8.73 1.69
CA TYR A 46 -18.81 -9.24 2.44
C TYR A 46 -18.81 -10.77 2.61
N TRP A 47 -19.42 -11.52 1.71
CA TRP A 47 -19.37 -12.98 1.77
C TRP A 47 -18.08 -13.49 1.13
N PHE A 48 -17.57 -14.61 1.61
CA PHE A 48 -16.36 -15.20 1.05
C PHE A 48 -16.43 -16.72 1.04
N GLU A 49 -15.52 -17.33 0.29
CA GLU A 49 -15.34 -18.77 0.22
C GLU A 49 -13.86 -19.15 0.30
N LEU A 50 -13.61 -20.32 0.88
CA LEU A 50 -12.31 -20.96 0.94
C LEU A 50 -12.36 -22.25 0.13
N ILE A 51 -11.57 -22.29 -0.94
CA ILE A 51 -11.45 -23.45 -1.81
C ILE A 51 -10.03 -23.98 -1.69
N THR A 52 -9.87 -25.25 -1.30
CA THR A 52 -8.55 -25.87 -1.18
C THR A 52 -8.39 -27.05 -2.12
N THR A 53 -7.18 -27.18 -2.66
CA THR A 53 -6.66 -28.37 -3.34
C THR A 53 -5.24 -28.63 -2.81
N PRO A 54 -4.59 -29.77 -3.11
CA PRO A 54 -3.23 -30.02 -2.64
C PRO A 54 -2.28 -28.87 -3.01
N GLY A 55 -1.71 -28.19 -2.01
CA GLY A 55 -0.75 -27.11 -2.24
C GLY A 55 -1.36 -25.73 -2.50
N GLN A 56 -2.69 -25.57 -2.47
CA GLN A 56 -3.37 -24.32 -2.87
C GLN A 56 -4.57 -23.99 -1.98
N LEU A 57 -4.70 -22.70 -1.65
CA LEU A 57 -5.92 -22.12 -1.08
C LEU A 57 -6.32 -20.93 -1.95
N VAL A 58 -7.58 -20.91 -2.36
CA VAL A 58 -8.23 -19.77 -3.01
C VAL A 58 -9.17 -19.15 -1.99
N PHE A 59 -8.96 -17.86 -1.74
CA PHE A 59 -9.95 -16.99 -1.14
C PHE A 59 -10.67 -16.27 -2.29
N SER A 60 -11.99 -16.28 -2.27
CA SER A 60 -12.87 -15.65 -3.27
C SER A 60 -14.13 -15.15 -2.57
N GLY A 61 -14.96 -14.37 -3.25
CA GLY A 61 -16.15 -13.74 -2.65
C GLY A 61 -16.73 -12.64 -3.51
N ASP A 62 -17.33 -11.64 -2.87
CA ASP A 62 -17.84 -10.44 -3.55
C ASP A 62 -16.80 -9.33 -3.81
N GLY A 63 -15.60 -9.44 -3.23
CA GLY A 63 -14.45 -8.59 -3.55
C GLY A 63 -13.32 -9.36 -4.25
N ASP A 64 -12.09 -8.83 -4.15
CA ASP A 64 -10.93 -9.43 -4.81
C ASP A 64 -10.60 -10.83 -4.29
N SER A 65 -10.08 -11.66 -5.19
CA SER A 65 -9.71 -13.04 -4.93
C SER A 65 -8.20 -13.19 -4.78
N PHE A 66 -7.79 -14.04 -3.84
CA PHE A 66 -6.38 -14.30 -3.54
C PHE A 66 -6.06 -15.79 -3.62
N VAL A 67 -5.01 -16.14 -4.35
CA VAL A 67 -4.55 -17.52 -4.50
C VAL A 67 -3.21 -17.69 -3.80
N PHE A 68 -3.16 -18.56 -2.79
CA PHE A 68 -1.96 -18.86 -2.01
C PHE A 68 -1.44 -20.26 -2.30
N ARG A 69 -0.11 -20.43 -2.30
CA ARG A 69 0.52 -21.76 -2.47
C ARG A 69 1.68 -21.97 -1.52
N ARG A 70 1.68 -23.08 -0.77
CA ARG A 70 2.78 -23.47 0.12
C ARG A 70 2.80 -24.95 0.52
N LEU A 71 1.94 -25.35 1.45
CA LEU A 71 1.87 -26.71 2.03
C LEU A 71 0.78 -27.53 1.34
N THR A 72 0.91 -28.86 1.35
CA THR A 72 -0.12 -29.76 0.80
C THR A 72 -1.50 -29.47 1.38
N ASP A 73 -1.60 -29.31 2.71
CA ASP A 73 -2.80 -28.78 3.35
C ASP A 73 -2.58 -27.29 3.70
N MET A 74 -3.22 -26.41 2.94
CA MET A 74 -3.08 -24.97 3.18
C MET A 74 -3.80 -24.50 4.44
N PHE A 75 -4.74 -25.25 5.01
CA PHE A 75 -5.28 -24.92 6.34
C PHE A 75 -4.19 -25.05 7.41
N GLN A 76 -3.32 -26.08 7.31
CA GLN A 76 -2.17 -26.22 8.20
C GLN A 76 -1.27 -24.98 8.16
N PHE A 77 -1.08 -24.39 6.98
CA PHE A 77 -0.24 -23.19 6.82
C PHE A 77 -0.82 -21.99 7.59
N PHE A 78 -2.10 -21.68 7.38
CA PHE A 78 -2.76 -20.52 7.99
C PHE A 78 -3.15 -20.72 9.46
N ARG A 79 -3.17 -21.95 9.98
CA ARG A 79 -3.31 -22.22 11.42
C ARG A 79 -2.20 -21.58 12.26
N SER A 80 -1.08 -21.19 11.65
CA SER A 80 -0.05 -20.39 12.34
C SER A 80 -0.58 -19.04 12.87
N GLY A 81 -1.69 -18.53 12.33
CA GLY A 81 -2.39 -17.35 12.85
C GLY A 81 -3.44 -17.63 13.92
N LEU A 82 -3.55 -18.87 14.40
CA LEU A 82 -4.48 -19.24 15.46
C LEU A 82 -3.73 -19.42 16.78
N ASN A 83 -4.01 -18.54 17.73
CA ASN A 83 -3.44 -18.62 19.07
C ASN A 83 -4.18 -19.65 19.93
N ARG A 84 -3.49 -20.12 20.99
CA ARG A 84 -4.05 -21.14 21.91
C ARG A 84 -5.29 -20.66 22.66
N ASP A 85 -5.41 -19.36 22.89
CA ASP A 85 -6.56 -18.72 23.53
C ASP A 85 -7.73 -18.50 22.57
N GLY A 86 -7.59 -18.89 21.30
CA GLY A 86 -8.58 -18.71 20.25
C GLY A 86 -8.58 -17.32 19.61
N SER A 87 -7.63 -16.44 19.98
CA SER A 87 -7.41 -15.19 19.27
C SER A 87 -6.79 -15.46 17.89
N VAL A 88 -7.04 -14.54 16.96
CA VAL A 88 -6.56 -14.59 15.58
C VAL A 88 -5.50 -13.52 15.42
N ASP A 89 -4.35 -13.92 14.88
CA ASP A 89 -3.27 -13.02 14.50
C ASP A 89 -2.89 -13.28 13.05
N ILE A 90 -2.85 -12.24 12.23
CA ILE A 90 -2.53 -12.37 10.81
C ILE A 90 -1.06 -12.00 10.58
N ASN A 91 -0.43 -12.58 9.55
CA ASN A 91 0.92 -12.20 9.15
C ASN A 91 0.94 -11.73 7.69
N PRO A 92 0.54 -10.48 7.42
CA PRO A 92 0.40 -9.96 6.05
C PRO A 92 1.71 -9.98 5.28
N VAL A 93 2.81 -9.63 5.95
CA VAL A 93 4.16 -9.64 5.37
C VAL A 93 4.53 -11.03 4.87
N TYR A 94 4.50 -12.04 5.74
CA TYR A 94 4.93 -13.38 5.34
C TYR A 94 3.93 -14.08 4.41
N TRP A 95 2.63 -13.86 4.58
CA TRP A 95 1.60 -14.55 3.79
C TRP A 95 1.44 -13.96 2.38
N SER A 96 1.63 -12.65 2.20
CA SER A 96 1.64 -12.00 0.88
C SER A 96 2.72 -12.58 -0.04
N GLU A 97 3.89 -12.95 0.50
CA GLU A 97 4.94 -13.64 -0.26
C GLU A 97 4.47 -14.96 -0.91
N LYS A 98 3.39 -15.56 -0.38
CA LYS A 98 2.86 -16.85 -0.82
C LYS A 98 1.71 -16.71 -1.81
N LEU A 99 1.36 -15.48 -2.20
CA LEU A 99 0.49 -15.24 -3.35
C LEU A 99 1.12 -15.82 -4.62
N ALA A 100 0.32 -16.63 -5.32
CA ALA A 100 0.69 -17.29 -6.56
C ALA A 100 0.31 -16.48 -7.80
N SER A 101 -0.58 -15.50 -7.65
CA SER A 101 -1.00 -14.56 -8.70
C SER A 101 -1.01 -13.15 -8.13
N ASN A 102 -0.56 -12.17 -8.94
CA ASN A 102 -0.62 -10.74 -8.66
C ASN A 102 -0.18 -10.37 -7.22
N ARG A 103 1.11 -10.54 -6.90
CA ARG A 103 1.66 -10.21 -5.57
C ARG A 103 1.42 -8.75 -5.19
N ASP A 104 1.36 -7.88 -6.20
CA ASP A 104 1.12 -6.46 -6.04
C ASP A 104 -0.32 -6.18 -5.55
N ALA A 105 -1.28 -7.10 -5.75
CA ALA A 105 -2.63 -6.97 -5.20
C ALA A 105 -2.70 -6.99 -3.66
N ALA A 106 -1.62 -7.40 -2.98
CA ALA A 106 -1.58 -7.33 -1.52
C ALA A 106 -1.40 -5.90 -1.00
N ARG A 107 -0.90 -4.98 -1.84
CA ARG A 107 -0.55 -3.63 -1.46
C ARG A 107 -1.18 -2.62 -2.40
N THR A 108 -1.45 -1.44 -1.87
CA THR A 108 -1.98 -0.33 -2.64
C THR A 108 -1.32 0.96 -2.19
N TYR A 109 -1.41 1.97 -3.04
CA TYR A 109 -0.95 3.31 -2.73
C TYR A 109 -1.58 3.83 -1.45
N SER A 110 -0.76 4.44 -0.60
CA SER A 110 -1.16 5.02 0.68
C SER A 110 -0.89 6.52 0.66
N VAL A 111 -1.98 7.30 0.53
CA VAL A 111 -1.95 8.76 0.66
C VAL A 111 -1.27 9.19 1.95
N LYS A 112 -1.52 8.44 3.03
CA LYS A 112 -0.91 8.69 4.33
C LYS A 112 0.62 8.58 4.26
N LEU A 113 1.16 7.52 3.65
CA LEU A 113 2.61 7.36 3.53
C LEU A 113 3.19 8.45 2.62
N PHE A 114 2.49 8.82 1.56
CA PHE A 114 2.88 9.95 0.71
C PHE A 114 2.96 11.25 1.51
N ASP A 115 1.93 11.61 2.25
CA ASP A 115 1.92 12.82 3.09
C ASP A 115 3.04 12.81 4.14
N GLU A 116 3.33 11.64 4.73
CA GLU A 116 4.42 11.47 5.71
C GLU A 116 5.82 11.63 5.09
N GLU A 117 6.06 11.11 3.87
CA GLU A 117 7.32 11.29 3.15
C GLU A 117 7.50 12.75 2.70
N VAL A 118 6.47 13.35 2.11
CA VAL A 118 6.48 14.75 1.69
C VAL A 118 6.75 15.68 2.86
N ALA A 119 6.04 15.51 3.98
CA ALA A 119 6.24 16.34 5.16
C ALA A 119 7.66 16.24 5.70
N ARG A 120 8.24 15.03 5.70
CA ARG A 120 9.62 14.80 6.17
C ARG A 120 10.64 15.52 5.30
N GLU A 121 10.50 15.42 3.98
CA GLU A 121 11.41 16.06 3.04
C GLU A 121 11.32 17.58 3.12
N LEU A 122 10.10 18.13 3.15
CA LEU A 122 9.89 19.57 3.29
C LEU A 122 10.43 20.10 4.63
N GLU A 123 10.24 19.38 5.73
CA GLU A 123 10.83 19.73 7.04
C GLU A 123 12.37 19.72 6.99
N ALA A 124 12.97 18.76 6.28
CA ALA A 124 14.42 18.63 6.17
C ALA A 124 15.06 19.78 5.37
N VAL A 125 14.32 20.38 4.43
CA VAL A 125 14.84 21.44 3.55
C VAL A 125 14.37 22.85 3.90
N GLU A 126 13.49 23.01 4.90
CA GLU A 126 12.89 24.31 5.26
C GLU A 126 13.93 25.38 5.65
N GLU A 127 15.07 25.00 6.22
CA GLU A 127 16.15 25.95 6.55
C GLU A 127 16.80 26.55 5.30
N ASP A 128 17.03 25.72 4.28
CA ASP A 128 17.65 26.12 3.02
C ASP A 128 16.61 26.74 2.05
N TYR A 129 15.35 26.34 2.18
CA TYR A 129 14.22 26.75 1.34
C TYR A 129 13.01 27.21 2.17
N PRO A 130 13.09 28.39 2.84
CA PRO A 130 12.03 28.85 3.74
C PRO A 130 10.68 29.05 3.01
N GLY A 131 9.62 28.48 3.56
CA GLY A 131 8.27 28.56 3.00
C GLY A 131 7.95 27.56 1.90
N VAL A 132 8.86 26.61 1.61
CA VAL A 132 8.64 25.56 0.59
C VAL A 132 7.38 24.75 0.88
N GLY A 133 7.08 24.50 2.16
CA GLY A 133 5.88 23.76 2.56
C GLY A 133 4.57 24.48 2.24
N GLU A 134 4.51 25.80 2.38
CA GLU A 134 3.31 26.58 2.05
C GLU A 134 3.05 26.58 0.55
N VAL A 135 4.11 26.73 -0.27
CA VAL A 135 4.00 26.71 -1.73
C VAL A 135 3.68 25.31 -2.24
N TRP A 136 4.18 24.25 -1.59
CA TRP A 136 3.78 22.88 -1.90
C TRP A 136 2.27 22.66 -1.73
N ILE A 137 1.69 23.17 -0.64
CA ILE A 137 0.24 23.07 -0.41
C ILE A 137 -0.53 23.76 -1.52
N GLU A 138 -0.16 25.00 -1.87
CA GLU A 138 -0.78 25.75 -2.97
C GLU A 138 -0.63 25.00 -4.31
N HIS A 139 0.55 24.44 -4.58
CA HIS A 139 0.82 23.65 -5.79
C HIS A 139 -0.14 22.47 -5.91
N VAL A 140 -0.28 21.66 -4.85
CA VAL A 140 -1.21 20.53 -4.83
C VAL A 140 -2.66 20.99 -5.01
N GLU A 141 -3.09 22.02 -4.26
CA GLU A 141 -4.45 22.57 -4.33
C GLU A 141 -4.78 23.19 -5.70
N SER A 142 -3.78 23.63 -6.46
CA SER A 142 -3.98 24.28 -7.76
C SER A 142 -4.45 23.33 -8.87
N GLY A 143 -4.22 22.02 -8.74
CA GLY A 143 -4.56 21.11 -9.83
C GLY A 143 -4.30 19.62 -9.63
N TYR A 144 -3.85 19.15 -8.47
CA TYR A 144 -3.50 17.75 -8.25
C TYR A 144 -4.46 17.07 -7.29
N THR A 145 -4.67 15.76 -7.47
CA THR A 145 -5.44 14.93 -6.55
C THR A 145 -4.53 13.81 -6.04
N THR A 146 -3.91 14.04 -4.88
CA THR A 146 -2.93 13.10 -4.29
C THR A 146 -3.55 11.81 -3.75
N GLU A 147 -4.87 11.63 -3.87
CA GLU A 147 -5.55 10.36 -3.61
C GLU A 147 -5.15 9.24 -4.58
N TYR A 148 -4.62 9.59 -5.76
CA TYR A 148 -4.15 8.66 -6.78
C TYR A 148 -2.65 8.76 -6.97
N GLU A 149 -1.95 7.63 -6.99
CA GLU A 149 -0.48 7.59 -7.07
C GLU A 149 0.07 8.34 -8.28
N ASP A 150 -0.53 8.16 -9.47
CA ASP A 150 -0.07 8.80 -10.70
C ASP A 150 -0.13 10.34 -10.61
N GLU A 151 -1.17 10.88 -9.98
CA GLU A 151 -1.34 12.33 -9.78
C GLU A 151 -0.42 12.83 -8.66
N ALA A 152 -0.23 12.06 -7.59
CA ALA A 152 0.69 12.37 -6.51
C ALA A 152 2.15 12.44 -7.01
N ARG A 153 2.56 11.47 -7.86
CA ARG A 153 3.87 11.47 -8.50
C ARG A 153 4.04 12.64 -9.45
N ARG A 154 3.02 12.97 -10.24
CA ARG A 154 3.06 14.15 -11.11
C ARG A 154 3.19 15.45 -10.32
N ALA A 155 2.50 15.56 -9.18
CA ALA A 155 2.63 16.72 -8.30
C ALA A 155 4.09 16.92 -7.84
N LEU A 156 4.78 15.83 -7.45
CA LEU A 156 6.21 15.88 -7.09
C LEU A 156 7.10 16.28 -8.28
N ASP A 157 6.90 15.64 -9.43
CA ASP A 157 7.73 15.85 -10.63
C ASP A 157 7.65 17.29 -11.16
N ASP A 158 6.46 17.88 -11.11
CA ASP A 158 6.17 19.23 -11.59
C ASP A 158 6.54 20.33 -10.58
N PHE A 159 6.75 19.99 -9.31
CA PHE A 159 7.01 20.99 -8.26
C PHE A 159 8.39 21.64 -8.42
N ARG A 160 8.40 22.98 -8.40
CA ARG A 160 9.61 23.81 -8.44
C ARG A 160 9.46 24.92 -7.40
N PHE A 161 10.48 25.12 -6.56
CA PHE A 161 10.49 26.19 -5.57
C PHE A 161 11.86 26.90 -5.51
N GLY A 162 11.84 28.22 -5.31
CA GLY A 162 13.08 29.00 -5.16
C GLY A 162 13.95 29.01 -6.43
N GLU A 163 13.34 29.08 -7.62
CA GLU A 163 14.04 29.03 -8.90
C GLU A 163 15.18 30.07 -8.98
N SER A 164 16.41 29.60 -8.82
CA SER A 164 17.62 30.41 -8.76
C SER A 164 18.80 29.62 -9.33
N TYR A 165 19.72 30.32 -9.98
CA TYR A 165 20.82 29.71 -10.71
C TYR A 165 22.13 30.41 -10.37
N LEU A 166 23.07 29.68 -9.79
CA LEU A 166 24.38 30.21 -9.38
C LEU A 166 25.43 29.96 -10.47
N ALA A 167 25.83 31.01 -11.17
CA ALA A 167 27.02 30.99 -12.01
C ALA A 167 28.26 31.20 -11.13
N ARG A 168 29.24 30.29 -11.21
CA ARG A 168 30.52 30.42 -10.48
C ARG A 168 31.71 30.11 -11.39
N CYS A 169 32.75 30.93 -11.28
CA CYS A 169 34.04 30.69 -11.93
C CYS A 169 34.87 29.68 -11.12
N ASN A 170 35.57 28.77 -11.82
CA ASN A 170 36.42 27.78 -11.16
C ASN A 170 37.80 28.33 -10.76
N GLU A 171 38.22 29.45 -11.35
CA GLU A 171 39.58 29.99 -11.25
C GLU A 171 39.67 31.30 -10.43
N CYS A 172 38.53 31.93 -10.10
CA CYS A 172 38.51 33.14 -9.27
C CYS A 172 37.22 33.26 -8.47
N ASP A 173 37.18 34.21 -7.54
CA ASP A 173 36.08 34.43 -6.59
C ASP A 173 34.83 35.10 -7.21
N TRP A 174 34.67 35.02 -8.53
CA TRP A 174 33.49 35.55 -9.21
C TRP A 174 32.35 34.54 -9.14
N ASP A 175 31.22 34.96 -8.58
CA ASP A 175 29.93 34.30 -8.71
C ASP A 175 28.78 35.29 -8.92
N LEU A 176 27.67 34.77 -9.44
CA LEU A 176 26.44 35.52 -9.68
C LEU A 176 25.24 34.59 -9.57
N GLU A 177 24.29 34.96 -8.73
CA GLU A 177 22.97 34.35 -8.67
C GLU A 177 22.04 35.04 -9.66
N GLY A 178 21.33 34.26 -10.48
CA GLY A 178 20.41 34.75 -11.49
C GLY A 178 19.05 34.07 -11.43
N GLU A 179 18.01 34.82 -11.81
CA GLU A 179 16.60 34.38 -11.80
C GLU A 179 16.25 33.40 -12.94
N SER A 180 17.19 33.09 -13.84
CA SER A 180 17.01 32.05 -14.86
C SER A 180 18.34 31.50 -15.34
N TRP A 181 18.33 30.24 -15.77
CA TRP A 181 19.50 29.59 -16.33
C TRP A 181 20.15 30.39 -17.47
N LEU A 182 19.34 30.98 -18.36
CA LEU A 182 19.82 31.78 -19.49
C LEU A 182 20.57 33.04 -19.04
N VAL A 183 20.06 33.71 -18.01
CA VAL A 183 20.71 34.92 -17.46
C VAL A 183 22.02 34.55 -16.78
N ALA A 184 22.02 33.53 -15.92
CA ALA A 184 23.22 33.06 -15.23
C ALA A 184 24.29 32.58 -16.23
N ARG A 185 23.89 31.79 -17.24
CA ARG A 185 24.80 31.29 -18.28
C ARG A 185 25.40 32.42 -19.11
N ARG A 186 24.58 33.40 -19.51
CA ARG A 186 25.08 34.58 -20.24
C ARG A 186 26.10 35.36 -19.42
N LYS A 187 25.84 35.55 -18.13
CA LYS A 187 26.77 36.27 -17.23
C LYS A 187 28.09 35.52 -17.05
N MET A 188 28.04 34.19 -16.95
CA MET A 188 29.23 33.34 -16.95
C MET A 188 30.04 33.48 -18.25
N ASP A 189 29.37 33.48 -19.41
CA ASP A 189 30.04 33.65 -20.72
C ASP A 189 30.62 35.07 -20.89
N GLU A 190 29.97 36.10 -20.34
CA GLU A 190 30.52 37.47 -20.28
C GLU A 190 31.79 37.50 -19.41
N HIS A 191 31.73 36.93 -18.20
CA HIS A 191 32.88 36.85 -17.29
C HIS A 191 34.09 36.14 -17.94
N THR A 192 33.89 34.95 -18.51
CA THR A 192 35.00 34.17 -19.11
C THR A 192 35.67 34.90 -20.27
N LYS A 193 34.91 35.68 -21.06
CA LYS A 193 35.49 36.52 -22.13
C LYS A 193 36.33 37.67 -21.58
N GLU A 194 35.90 38.28 -20.49
CA GLU A 194 36.59 39.42 -19.87
C GLU A 194 37.85 38.97 -19.09
N ALA A 195 37.76 37.85 -18.38
CA ALA A 195 38.84 37.32 -17.55
C ALA A 195 39.91 36.54 -18.36
N GLY A 196 39.59 36.13 -19.59
CA GLY A 196 40.51 35.52 -20.55
C GLY A 196 40.45 33.99 -20.61
N GLU A 197 41.18 33.40 -21.55
CA GLU A 197 41.04 31.99 -22.00
C GLU A 197 41.21 30.90 -20.93
N LYS A 198 41.71 31.25 -19.74
CA LYS A 198 41.91 30.30 -18.64
C LYS A 198 40.70 30.16 -17.71
N HIS A 199 39.74 31.07 -17.80
CA HIS A 199 38.57 31.08 -16.93
C HIS A 199 37.48 30.18 -17.50
N THR A 200 37.02 29.25 -16.68
CA THR A 200 35.88 28.37 -16.92
C THR A 200 34.89 28.51 -15.76
N GLY A 201 33.69 28.00 -15.94
CA GLY A 201 32.72 27.98 -14.85
C GLY A 201 31.47 27.21 -15.19
N ARG A 202 30.67 27.03 -14.15
CA ARG A 202 29.44 26.25 -14.20
C ARG A 202 28.27 27.08 -13.69
N VAL A 203 27.09 26.73 -14.16
CA VAL A 203 25.83 27.23 -13.63
C VAL A 203 25.22 26.08 -12.85
N GLU A 204 25.07 26.26 -11.56
CA GLU A 204 24.38 25.35 -10.65
C GLU A 204 22.90 25.77 -10.59
N ASP A 205 22.00 24.80 -10.72
CA ASP A 205 20.58 25.01 -10.48
C ASP A 205 20.35 24.84 -8.97
N LEU A 206 19.89 25.91 -8.31
CA LEU A 206 19.60 25.91 -6.87
C LEU A 206 18.11 25.73 -6.59
N THR A 207 17.29 25.51 -7.63
CA THR A 207 15.86 25.26 -7.49
C THR A 207 15.61 24.01 -6.64
N PHE A 208 14.73 24.11 -5.65
CA PHE A 208 14.24 22.94 -4.95
C PHE A 208 13.29 22.16 -5.87
N THR A 209 13.60 20.87 -6.01
CA THR A 209 12.75 19.85 -6.62
C THR A 209 12.80 18.63 -5.72
N PHE A 210 11.71 17.88 -5.62
CA PHE A 210 11.80 16.58 -4.97
C PHE A 210 12.77 15.68 -5.75
N SER A 211 13.69 15.04 -5.03
CA SER A 211 14.66 14.10 -5.59
C SER A 211 14.51 12.73 -4.94
N ASP A 212 14.95 11.68 -5.64
CA ASP A 212 14.92 10.29 -5.15
C ASP A 212 13.52 9.79 -4.71
N VAL A 213 12.44 10.41 -5.20
CA VAL A 213 11.02 10.06 -4.91
C VAL A 213 10.64 8.64 -5.35
N GLY A 214 11.44 8.04 -6.23
CA GLY A 214 11.29 6.64 -6.64
C GLY A 214 11.65 5.65 -5.52
N GLU A 215 12.43 6.07 -4.52
CA GLU A 215 12.83 5.23 -3.38
C GLU A 215 11.79 5.24 -2.25
N TRP A 216 10.79 6.14 -2.31
CA TRP A 216 9.79 6.28 -1.27
C TRP A 216 8.88 5.04 -1.17
N GLN A 217 8.68 4.57 0.06
CA GLN A 217 7.73 3.50 0.35
C GLN A 217 6.32 4.06 0.46
N LEU A 218 5.63 4.12 -0.68
CA LEU A 218 4.28 4.67 -0.79
C LEU A 218 3.17 3.60 -0.76
N GLN A 219 3.52 2.34 -0.55
CA GLN A 219 2.58 1.23 -0.59
C GLN A 219 2.36 0.60 0.78
N ASP A 220 1.11 0.58 1.23
CA ASP A 220 0.69 -0.16 2.42
C ASP A 220 -0.15 -1.37 2.02
N PHE A 221 -0.42 -2.28 2.96
CA PHE A 221 -1.33 -3.40 2.69
C PHE A 221 -2.72 -2.90 2.33
N ASP A 222 -3.25 -3.47 1.25
CA ASP A 222 -4.62 -3.22 0.85
C ASP A 222 -5.59 -3.69 1.95
N TRP A 223 -6.61 -2.89 2.21
CA TRP A 223 -7.56 -3.18 3.29
C TRP A 223 -8.35 -4.46 3.03
N TRP A 224 -8.67 -4.77 1.77
CA TRP A 224 -9.38 -5.99 1.39
C TRP A 224 -8.45 -7.20 1.47
N PHE A 225 -7.17 -7.05 1.12
CA PHE A 225 -6.18 -8.09 1.38
C PHE A 225 -6.10 -8.44 2.87
N LEU A 226 -5.98 -7.45 3.76
CA LEU A 226 -6.00 -7.66 5.21
C LEU A 226 -7.31 -8.30 5.68
N TRP A 227 -8.44 -7.84 5.14
CA TRP A 227 -9.77 -8.41 5.42
C TRP A 227 -9.85 -9.89 5.02
N ALA A 228 -9.31 -10.24 3.84
CA ALA A 228 -9.25 -11.61 3.35
C ALA A 228 -8.39 -12.52 4.23
N LEU A 229 -7.25 -12.04 4.74
CA LEU A 229 -6.43 -12.81 5.69
C LEU A 229 -7.20 -13.11 6.98
N HIS A 230 -7.94 -12.15 7.52
CA HIS A 230 -8.85 -12.41 8.64
C HIS A 230 -9.94 -13.42 8.26
N GLY A 231 -10.52 -13.32 7.07
CA GLY A 231 -11.50 -14.27 6.54
C GLY A 231 -10.96 -15.70 6.48
N ILE A 232 -9.73 -15.89 5.99
CA ILE A 232 -9.06 -17.19 5.93
C ILE A 232 -8.90 -17.77 7.33
N VAL A 233 -8.29 -17.03 8.24
CA VAL A 233 -7.97 -17.55 9.59
C VAL A 233 -9.24 -17.79 10.40
N HIS A 234 -10.20 -16.87 10.34
CA HIS A 234 -11.50 -17.03 10.99
C HIS A 234 -12.31 -18.20 10.40
N GLY A 235 -12.28 -18.36 9.08
CA GLY A 235 -12.95 -19.44 8.39
C GLY A 235 -12.40 -20.81 8.79
N ILE A 236 -11.06 -20.93 8.83
CA ILE A 236 -10.37 -22.14 9.31
C ILE A 236 -10.71 -22.42 10.77
N ALA A 237 -10.67 -21.40 11.64
CA ALA A 237 -11.02 -21.57 13.07
C ALA A 237 -12.43 -22.12 13.26
N ARG A 238 -13.40 -21.62 12.47
CA ARG A 238 -14.79 -22.07 12.52
C ARG A 238 -14.95 -23.50 12.00
N TYR A 239 -14.29 -23.82 10.88
CA TYR A 239 -14.27 -25.17 10.33
C TYR A 239 -13.67 -26.17 11.33
N ASP A 240 -12.50 -25.86 11.89
CA ASP A 240 -11.80 -26.70 12.87
C ASP A 240 -12.66 -26.92 14.12
N ARG A 241 -13.36 -25.87 14.59
CA ARG A 241 -14.29 -25.97 15.73
C ARG A 241 -15.42 -26.96 15.42
N LEU A 242 -16.10 -26.84 14.29
CA LEU A 242 -17.18 -27.77 13.90
C LEU A 242 -16.66 -29.20 13.73
N ARG A 243 -15.50 -29.38 13.08
CA ARG A 243 -14.84 -30.69 12.96
C ARG A 243 -14.53 -31.29 14.33
N SER A 244 -13.94 -30.53 15.24
CA SER A 244 -13.54 -31.01 16.58
C SER A 244 -14.74 -31.47 17.43
N TYR A 245 -15.90 -30.82 17.28
CA TYR A 245 -17.13 -31.19 17.99
C TYR A 245 -17.99 -32.22 17.24
N GLY A 246 -17.58 -32.69 16.06
CA GLY A 246 -18.40 -33.60 15.24
C GLY A 246 -19.67 -32.95 14.69
N LEU A 247 -19.69 -31.62 14.55
CA LEU A 247 -20.86 -30.83 14.16
C LEU A 247 -20.87 -30.42 12.69
N MET A 248 -20.04 -31.05 11.83
CA MET A 248 -19.98 -30.71 10.40
C MET A 248 -21.32 -30.88 9.67
N ALA A 249 -22.20 -31.75 10.16
CA ALA A 249 -23.56 -31.88 9.63
C ALA A 249 -24.40 -30.59 9.72
N LEU A 250 -24.08 -29.68 10.65
CA LEU A 250 -24.74 -28.38 10.76
C LEU A 250 -24.33 -27.40 9.64
N ALA A 251 -23.20 -27.66 8.99
CA ALA A 251 -22.70 -26.88 7.86
C ALA A 251 -23.07 -27.51 6.51
N SER A 252 -23.83 -28.60 6.48
CA SER A 252 -24.25 -29.20 5.22
C SER A 252 -25.22 -28.28 4.47
N PRO A 253 -25.15 -28.22 3.12
CA PRO A 253 -26.02 -27.35 2.34
C PRO A 253 -27.49 -27.71 2.55
N SER A 254 -28.36 -26.71 2.68
CA SER A 254 -29.80 -26.96 2.66
C SER A 254 -30.27 -27.34 1.25
N GLN A 255 -31.38 -28.07 1.13
CA GLN A 255 -31.96 -28.43 -0.17
C GLN A 255 -32.32 -27.22 -1.06
N ARG A 256 -32.47 -26.02 -0.48
CA ARG A 256 -32.71 -24.77 -1.21
C ARG A 256 -31.42 -24.14 -1.75
N GLU A 257 -30.30 -24.29 -1.04
CA GLU A 257 -28.99 -23.76 -1.46
C GLU A 257 -28.34 -24.64 -2.52
N ALA A 258 -28.60 -25.96 -2.49
CA ALA A 258 -28.11 -26.90 -3.49
C ALA A 258 -28.69 -26.68 -4.91
N GLY A 259 -29.79 -25.94 -5.04
CA GLY A 259 -30.45 -25.66 -6.33
C GLY A 259 -30.30 -24.21 -6.83
N ALA A 260 -29.57 -23.36 -6.11
CA ALA A 260 -29.29 -21.97 -6.48
C ALA A 260 -27.84 -21.75 -6.94
N LEU A 261 -27.06 -22.83 -7.03
CA LEU A 261 -25.73 -22.94 -7.63
C LEU A 261 -25.86 -23.64 -8.99
#